data_AF-A0A847EXG3-F1
#
_entry.id   AF-A0A847EXG3-F1
#
_cell.length_a   1.000
_cell.length_b   1.000
_cell.length_c   1.000
_cell.angle_alpha   90.00
_cell.angle_beta   90.00
_cell.angle_gamma   90.00
#
_symmetry.space_group_name_H-M   'P 1'
#
loop_
_entity.id
_entity.type
_entity.pdbx_description
1 polymer ?
#
loop_
_entity_poly.entity_id
_entity_poly.type
_entity_poly.pdbx_seq_one_letter_code
_entity_poly.pdbx_strand_id
1 'polypeptide(L)'
;MINLRRFLPVFLCLLVTASYLYAQEGYAVRKVHFIGHETFSKSALLNQTSLRESNLFTRLFKKQPPSYFNAEFLQADLDRLRRFYQREGFLHARITQDSVELNEEKQWVTVWLRVDEGKRVMMGETPFRDEAVNIKLGKYVQALVDSGYLYAKGHHTIDL
;
A
#
# COMPACT_ATOMS: atom_id res chain seq x y z
N MET A 1 24.67 -53.38 3.12
CA MET A 1 24.85 -52.15 3.94
C MET A 1 25.60 -51.12 3.09
N ILE A 2 24.99 -49.97 2.77
CA ILE A 2 25.57 -48.96 1.86
C ILE A 2 26.62 -48.15 2.61
N ASN A 3 27.81 -47.99 2.02
CA ASN A 3 28.95 -47.29 2.63
C ASN A 3 28.81 -45.76 2.49
N LEU A 4 28.30 -45.12 3.54
CA LEU A 4 28.01 -43.68 3.60
C LEU A 4 29.24 -42.78 3.36
N ARG A 5 30.45 -43.29 3.64
CA ARG A 5 31.73 -42.58 3.45
C ARG A 5 32.02 -42.21 1.98
N ARG A 6 31.46 -42.94 0.99
CA ARG A 6 31.65 -42.62 -0.43
C ARG A 6 30.84 -41.42 -0.91
N PHE A 7 29.78 -41.04 -0.18
CA PHE A 7 28.87 -39.96 -0.58
C PHE A 7 29.15 -38.63 0.12
N LEU A 8 29.96 -38.63 1.19
CA LEU A 8 30.37 -37.43 1.92
C LEU A 8 30.95 -36.32 1.03
N PRO A 9 31.85 -36.56 0.06
CA PRO A 9 32.40 -35.49 -0.76
C PRO A 9 31.37 -34.92 -1.74
N VAL A 10 30.47 -35.75 -2.27
CA VAL A 10 29.37 -35.32 -3.14
C VAL A 10 28.38 -34.46 -2.37
N PHE A 11 28.05 -34.86 -1.15
CA PHE A 11 27.16 -34.11 -0.26
C PHE A 11 27.78 -32.78 0.18
N LEU A 12 29.07 -32.76 0.51
CA LEU A 12 29.79 -31.53 0.84
C LEU A 12 29.85 -30.57 -0.37
N CYS A 13 30.09 -31.11 -1.57
CA CYS A 13 30.07 -30.32 -2.81
C CYS A 13 28.67 -29.76 -3.09
N LEU A 14 27.61 -30.53 -2.83
CA LEU A 14 26.21 -30.09 -2.94
C LEU A 14 25.85 -29.00 -1.92
N LEU A 15 26.37 -29.09 -0.69
CA LEU A 15 26.18 -28.05 0.32
C LEU A 15 26.90 -26.76 -0.07
N VAL A 16 28.12 -26.88 -0.60
CA VAL A 16 28.90 -25.74 -1.09
C VAL A 16 28.19 -25.12 -2.30
N THR A 17 27.77 -25.89 -3.31
CA THR A 17 27.07 -25.35 -4.49
C THR A 17 25.69 -24.79 -4.15
N ALA A 18 24.96 -25.40 -3.22
CA ALA A 18 23.69 -24.86 -2.70
C ALA A 18 23.90 -23.52 -1.98
N SER A 19 25.01 -23.35 -1.23
CA SER A 19 25.35 -22.07 -0.60
C SER A 19 25.72 -20.99 -1.62
N TYR A 20 26.43 -21.34 -2.69
CA TYR A 20 26.72 -20.43 -3.81
C TYR A 20 25.45 -20.04 -4.59
N LEU A 21 24.46 -20.91 -4.69
CA LEU A 21 23.16 -20.59 -5.31
C LEU A 21 22.25 -19.73 -4.42
N TYR A 22 22.43 -19.76 -3.10
CA TYR A 22 21.56 -19.02 -2.15
C TYR A 22 22.00 -17.57 -1.93
N ALA A 23 23.17 -17.17 -2.43
CA ALA A 23 23.62 -15.78 -2.42
C ALA A 23 22.86 -14.98 -3.48
N GLN A 24 21.62 -14.59 -3.19
CA GLN A 24 20.96 -13.53 -3.97
C GLN A 24 21.66 -12.21 -3.64
N GLU A 25 22.60 -11.80 -4.49
CA GLU A 25 23.04 -10.40 -4.55
C GLU A 25 21.87 -9.56 -5.07
N GLY A 26 20.99 -9.15 -4.16
CA GLY A 26 19.92 -8.21 -4.49
C GLY A 26 20.51 -6.85 -4.85
N TYR A 27 19.97 -6.21 -5.88
CA TYR A 27 20.34 -4.84 -6.19
C TYR A 27 19.80 -3.89 -5.11
N ALA A 28 20.67 -3.03 -4.56
CA ALA A 28 20.25 -2.08 -3.55
C ALA A 28 19.40 -0.96 -4.18
N VAL A 29 18.21 -0.69 -3.63
CA VAL A 29 17.41 0.47 -4.02
C VAL A 29 18.13 1.71 -3.52
N ARG A 30 18.50 2.60 -4.43
CA ARG A 30 19.24 3.81 -4.09
C ARG A 30 18.42 5.08 -4.28
N LYS A 31 17.57 5.12 -5.30
CA LYS A 31 16.68 6.26 -5.56
C LYS A 31 15.30 5.78 -5.98
N VAL A 32 14.31 6.54 -5.55
CA VAL A 32 12.92 6.35 -5.97
C VAL A 32 12.42 7.69 -6.52
N HIS A 33 11.93 7.69 -7.74
CA HIS A 33 11.33 8.84 -8.37
C HIS A 33 9.81 8.66 -8.44
N PHE A 34 9.09 9.70 -8.06
CA PHE A 34 7.63 9.76 -8.17
C PHE A 34 7.29 10.78 -9.26
N ILE A 35 6.48 10.39 -10.23
CA ILE A 35 6.01 11.23 -11.34
C ILE A 35 4.51 11.46 -11.14
N GLY A 36 4.03 12.70 -11.31
CA GLY A 36 2.60 13.01 -11.21
C GLY A 36 2.07 13.16 -9.77
N HIS A 37 2.97 13.27 -8.79
CA HIS A 37 2.58 13.71 -7.45
C HIS A 37 2.44 15.24 -7.44
N GLU A 38 1.30 15.76 -7.01
CA GLU A 38 1.06 17.20 -6.90
C GLU A 38 0.62 17.58 -5.48
N THR A 39 -0.24 16.76 -4.87
CA THR A 39 -0.77 17.03 -3.53
C THR A 39 0.23 16.70 -2.42
N PHE A 40 0.96 15.59 -2.56
CA PHE A 40 1.89 15.12 -1.53
C PHE A 40 3.34 15.28 -1.94
N SER A 41 4.19 15.62 -0.98
CA SER A 41 5.63 15.72 -1.21
C SER A 41 6.26 14.33 -1.34
N LYS A 42 7.37 14.26 -2.08
CA LYS A 42 8.17 13.03 -2.23
C LYS A 42 8.51 12.37 -0.88
N SER A 43 8.88 13.16 0.13
CA SER A 43 9.22 12.64 1.45
C SER A 43 8.01 12.03 2.17
N ALA A 44 6.82 12.62 2.02
CA ALA A 44 5.59 12.04 2.57
C ALA A 44 5.27 10.68 1.93
N LEU A 45 5.44 10.56 0.61
CA LEU A 45 5.24 9.30 -0.11
C LEU A 45 6.27 8.24 0.31
N LEU A 46 7.55 8.62 0.40
CA LEU A 46 8.62 7.72 0.87
C LEU A 46 8.39 7.23 2.31
N ASN A 47 7.75 8.02 3.17
CA ASN A 47 7.45 7.60 4.54
C ASN A 47 6.34 6.53 4.59
N GLN A 48 5.53 6.39 3.54
CA GLN A 48 4.49 5.35 3.45
C GLN A 48 5.02 4.03 2.86
N THR A 49 6.22 4.02 2.27
CA THR A 49 6.82 2.85 1.65
C THR A 49 7.93 2.25 2.50
N SER A 50 8.27 1.00 2.22
CA SER A 50 9.45 0.35 2.79
C SER A 50 10.74 0.76 2.07
N LEU A 51 10.63 1.28 0.84
CA LEU A 51 11.74 1.80 0.06
C LEU A 51 12.43 2.96 0.79
N ARG A 52 13.75 2.84 1.00
CA ARG A 52 14.56 3.92 1.57
C ARG A 52 15.62 4.38 0.60
N GLU A 53 15.67 5.69 0.36
CA GLU A 53 16.79 6.30 -0.35
C GLU A 53 18.02 6.31 0.55
N SER A 54 19.07 5.59 0.14
CA SER A 54 20.32 5.62 0.87
C SER A 54 21.09 6.90 0.52
N ASN A 55 20.88 7.97 1.28
CA ASN A 55 21.77 9.14 1.20
C ASN A 55 23.06 8.85 1.98
N LEU A 56 24.19 9.35 1.49
CA LEU A 56 25.50 9.18 2.15
C LEU A 56 25.48 9.62 3.63
N PHE A 57 24.73 10.67 3.94
CA PHE A 57 24.46 11.11 5.32
C PHE A 57 23.74 10.04 6.16
N THR A 58 22.71 9.37 5.64
CA THR A 58 22.01 8.31 6.40
C THR A 58 22.88 7.09 6.67
N ARG A 59 23.80 6.75 5.75
CA ARG A 59 24.75 5.64 5.96
C ARG A 59 25.73 5.94 7.09
N LEU A 60 26.24 7.18 7.16
CA LEU A 60 27.21 7.58 8.18
C LEU A 60 26.59 7.78 9.57
N PHE A 61 25.40 8.37 9.64
CA PHE A 61 24.76 8.72 10.92
C PHE A 61 23.79 7.66 11.46
N LYS A 62 23.16 6.82 10.63
CA LYS A 62 22.11 5.88 11.08
C LYS A 62 22.50 4.40 11.05
N LYS A 63 23.69 4.02 10.54
CA LYS A 63 24.13 2.61 10.40
C LYS A 63 23.03 1.68 9.85
N GLN A 64 22.20 2.17 8.92
CA GLN A 64 21.07 1.40 8.40
C GLN A 64 21.49 0.55 7.21
N PRO A 65 21.07 -0.74 7.16
CA PRO A 65 21.38 -1.62 6.04
C PRO A 65 20.71 -1.13 4.75
N PRO A 66 21.29 -1.44 3.57
CA PRO A 66 20.67 -1.13 2.29
C PRO A 66 19.34 -1.87 2.12
N SER A 67 18.33 -1.18 1.58
CA SER A 67 17.09 -1.82 1.17
C SER A 67 17.32 -2.52 -0.16
N TYR A 68 17.10 -3.82 -0.23
CA TYR A 68 17.21 -4.59 -1.47
C TYR A 68 15.93 -4.48 -2.28
N PHE A 69 16.07 -4.43 -3.61
CA PHE A 69 14.94 -4.42 -4.52
C PHE A 69 14.27 -5.80 -4.51
N ASN A 70 12.96 -5.82 -4.31
CA ASN A 70 12.13 -7.01 -4.41
C ASN A 70 10.77 -6.59 -4.98
N ALA A 71 10.35 -7.24 -6.06
CA ALA A 71 9.09 -6.94 -6.75
C ALA A 71 7.86 -7.15 -5.85
N GLU A 72 7.89 -8.14 -4.95
CA GLU A 72 6.80 -8.44 -4.02
C GLU A 72 6.63 -7.30 -3.01
N PHE A 73 7.73 -6.82 -2.44
CA PHE A 73 7.72 -5.67 -1.52
C PHE A 73 7.31 -4.39 -2.23
N LEU A 74 7.69 -4.22 -3.50
CA LEU A 74 7.28 -3.08 -4.30
C LEU A 74 5.75 -3.05 -4.50
N GLN A 75 5.13 -4.18 -4.83
CA GLN A 75 3.67 -4.25 -4.95
C GLN A 75 2.96 -3.91 -3.64
N ALA A 76 3.44 -4.44 -2.52
CA ALA A 76 2.91 -4.09 -1.21
C ALA A 76 3.04 -2.58 -0.91
N ASP A 77 4.12 -1.95 -1.35
CA ASP A 77 4.33 -0.50 -1.22
C ASP A 77 3.40 0.32 -2.13
N LEU A 78 3.14 -0.13 -3.37
CA LEU A 78 2.15 0.49 -4.26
C LEU A 78 0.75 0.46 -3.63
N ASP A 79 0.36 -0.65 -3.01
CA ASP A 79 -0.91 -0.78 -2.31
C ASP A 79 -0.98 0.11 -1.06
N ARG A 80 0.12 0.26 -0.31
CA ARG A 80 0.19 1.20 0.82
C ARG A 80 -0.02 2.63 0.36
N LEU A 81 0.66 3.05 -0.71
CA LEU A 81 0.50 4.38 -1.30
C LEU A 81 -0.93 4.61 -1.77
N ARG A 82 -1.53 3.63 -2.45
CA ARG A 82 -2.91 3.72 -2.93
C ARG A 82 -3.89 3.94 -1.78
N ARG A 83 -3.76 3.15 -0.71
CA ARG A 83 -4.57 3.30 0.50
C ARG A 83 -4.34 4.65 1.18
N PHE A 84 -3.11 5.16 1.20
CA PHE A 84 -2.80 6.49 1.73
C PHE A 84 -3.56 7.58 0.97
N TYR A 85 -3.47 7.60 -0.36
CA TYR A 85 -4.21 8.55 -1.19
C TYR A 85 -5.73 8.45 -0.99
N GLN A 86 -6.28 7.24 -0.93
CA GLN A 86 -7.71 7.01 -0.70
C GLN A 86 -8.18 7.54 0.65
N ARG A 87 -7.38 7.37 1.72
CA ARG A 87 -7.70 7.92 3.05
C ARG A 87 -7.73 9.45 3.05
N GLU A 88 -6.94 10.09 2.21
CA GLU A 88 -6.86 11.54 2.10
C GLU A 88 -7.92 12.16 1.15
N GLY A 89 -8.81 11.32 0.60
CA GLY A 89 -9.95 11.73 -0.24
C GLY A 89 -9.78 11.47 -1.73
N PHE A 90 -8.69 10.82 -2.16
CA PHE A 90 -8.46 10.51 -3.58
C PHE A 90 -8.92 9.10 -3.92
N LEU A 91 -10.24 8.93 -4.09
CA LEU A 91 -10.87 7.60 -4.28
C LEU A 91 -10.38 6.87 -5.55
N HIS A 92 -10.12 7.63 -6.61
CA HIS A 92 -9.68 7.12 -7.91
C HIS A 92 -8.15 7.11 -8.09
N ALA A 93 -7.39 7.36 -7.03
CA ALA A 93 -5.93 7.37 -7.12
C ALA A 93 -5.40 6.02 -7.61
N ARG A 94 -4.47 6.07 -8.57
CA ARG A 94 -3.78 4.94 -9.14
C ARG A 94 -2.28 5.18 -9.08
N ILE A 95 -1.55 4.23 -8.50
CA ILE A 95 -0.08 4.27 -8.50
C ILE A 95 0.40 3.00 -9.21
N THR A 96 1.31 3.17 -10.17
CA THR A 96 1.89 2.08 -10.95
C THR A 96 3.40 2.21 -11.02
N GLN A 97 4.09 1.09 -11.14
CA GLN A 97 5.49 1.07 -11.54
C GLN A 97 5.59 1.53 -13.00
N ASP A 98 6.42 2.55 -13.27
CA ASP A 98 6.65 3.06 -14.62
C ASP A 98 7.86 2.34 -15.25
N SER A 99 9.03 2.48 -14.63
CA SER A 99 10.26 1.84 -15.09
C SER A 99 11.19 1.51 -13.91
N VAL A 100 12.10 0.57 -14.15
CA VAL A 100 13.15 0.18 -13.21
C VAL A 100 14.47 0.22 -13.95
N GLU A 101 15.34 1.13 -13.55
CA GLU A 101 16.68 1.26 -14.13
C GLU A 101 17.68 0.48 -13.29
N LEU A 102 18.24 -0.54 -13.91
CA LEU A 102 19.30 -1.36 -13.34
C LEU A 102 20.66 -0.76 -13.69
N ASN A 103 21.53 -0.63 -12.71
CA ASN A 103 22.93 -0.33 -12.95
C ASN A 103 23.79 -1.47 -12.41
N GLU A 104 24.26 -2.29 -13.35
CA GLU A 104 25.02 -3.51 -13.09
C GLU A 104 26.40 -3.21 -12.47
N GLU A 105 27.10 -2.18 -12.94
CA GLU A 105 28.45 -1.81 -12.48
C GLU A 105 28.53 -1.52 -10.98
N LYS A 106 27.45 -0.97 -10.41
CA LYS A 106 27.41 -0.49 -9.01
C LYS A 106 26.33 -1.22 -8.20
N GLN A 107 25.71 -2.26 -8.75
CA GLN A 107 24.70 -3.11 -8.12
C GLN A 107 23.56 -2.33 -7.42
N TRP A 108 23.02 -1.31 -8.09
CA TRP A 108 21.94 -0.45 -7.59
C TRP A 108 20.81 -0.35 -8.60
N VAL A 109 19.62 -0.11 -8.06
CA VAL A 109 18.40 0.10 -8.83
C VAL A 109 17.83 1.48 -8.53
N THR A 110 17.34 2.12 -9.59
CA THR A 110 16.48 3.30 -9.52
C THR A 110 15.07 2.91 -9.92
N VAL A 111 14.09 3.20 -9.07
CA VAL A 111 12.68 2.86 -9.31
C VAL A 111 11.91 4.12 -9.68
N TRP A 112 11.17 4.07 -10.78
CA TRP A 112 10.26 5.14 -11.21
C TRP A 112 8.82 4.71 -10.99
N LEU A 113 8.10 5.50 -10.20
CA LEU A 113 6.70 5.28 -9.86
C LEU A 113 5.85 6.42 -10.42
N ARG A 114 4.77 6.06 -11.11
CA ARG A 114 3.79 7.01 -11.62
C ARG A 114 2.59 7.06 -10.70
N VAL A 115 2.21 8.26 -10.32
CA VAL A 115 1.04 8.56 -9.51
C VAL A 115 0.04 9.30 -10.39
N ASP A 116 -1.17 8.78 -10.46
CA ASP A 116 -2.36 9.46 -10.97
C ASP A 116 -3.28 9.68 -9.77
N GLU A 117 -3.28 10.90 -9.22
CA GLU A 117 -4.02 11.22 -7.99
C GLU A 117 -5.55 11.21 -8.22
N GLY A 118 -5.98 11.56 -9.44
CA GLY A 118 -7.40 11.80 -9.74
C GLY A 118 -7.98 13.00 -8.99
N LYS A 119 -9.31 13.09 -8.96
CA LYS A 119 -10.01 14.18 -8.27
C LYS A 119 -10.17 13.89 -6.78
N ARG A 120 -9.86 14.90 -5.95
CA ARG A 120 -10.11 14.84 -4.51
C ARG A 120 -11.61 14.96 -4.23
N VAL A 121 -12.14 14.00 -3.50
CA VAL A 121 -13.52 14.00 -2.99
C VAL A 121 -13.48 14.44 -1.54
N MET A 122 -14.02 15.62 -1.25
CA MET A 122 -14.35 16.02 0.12
C MET A 122 -15.59 15.22 0.53
N MET A 123 -15.64 14.70 1.76
CA MET A 123 -16.91 14.24 2.33
C MET A 123 -17.84 15.45 2.50
N GLY A 124 -18.57 15.80 1.46
CA GLY A 124 -19.89 16.41 1.62
C GLY A 124 -20.83 15.27 1.96
N GLU A 125 -21.66 15.48 2.99
CA GLU A 125 -22.72 14.57 3.43
C GLU A 125 -23.31 13.80 2.24
N THR A 126 -23.01 12.51 2.15
CA THR A 126 -23.71 11.68 1.18
C THR A 126 -25.11 11.50 1.75
N PRO A 127 -26.19 11.94 1.07
CA PRO A 127 -27.51 11.50 1.46
C PRO A 127 -27.48 9.98 1.29
N PHE A 128 -27.55 9.27 2.40
CA PHE A 128 -27.60 7.82 2.47
C PHE A 128 -28.92 7.39 1.81
N ARG A 129 -28.92 7.31 0.48
CA ARG A 129 -30.09 6.91 -0.32
C ARG A 129 -30.12 5.40 -0.39
N ASP A 130 -30.27 4.78 0.77
CA ASP A 130 -30.65 3.38 0.85
C ASP A 130 -32.16 3.33 1.13
N GLU A 131 -32.93 3.18 0.06
CA GLU A 131 -34.39 3.17 0.09
C GLU A 131 -34.91 2.03 0.99
N ALA A 132 -34.15 0.94 1.12
CA ALA A 132 -34.49 -0.17 2.00
C ALA A 132 -34.41 0.19 3.50
N VAL A 133 -33.48 1.07 3.89
CA VAL A 133 -33.35 1.53 5.29
C VAL A 133 -34.48 2.49 5.65
N ASN A 134 -34.81 3.43 4.76
CA ASN A 134 -35.91 4.38 4.94
C ASN A 134 -37.27 3.68 5.02
N ILE A 135 -37.52 2.66 4.18
CA ILE A 135 -38.76 1.89 4.23
C ILE A 135 -38.86 1.10 5.56
N LYS A 136 -37.74 0.57 6.06
CA LYS A 136 -37.72 -0.19 7.31
C LYS A 136 -38.00 0.73 8.50
N LEU A 137 -37.33 1.88 8.59
CA LEU A 137 -37.58 2.87 9.66
C LEU A 137 -39.02 3.40 9.63
N GLY A 138 -39.55 3.73 8.45
CA GLY A 138 -40.92 4.21 8.30
C GLY A 138 -41.96 3.22 8.84
N LYS A 139 -41.76 1.92 8.61
CA LYS A 139 -42.64 0.87 9.16
C LYS A 139 -42.58 0.77 10.68
N TYR A 140 -41.39 0.90 11.29
CA TYR A 140 -41.25 0.87 12.75
C TYR A 140 -41.85 2.11 13.41
N VAL A 141 -41.65 3.29 12.83
CA VAL A 141 -42.26 4.52 13.34
C VAL A 141 -43.78 4.45 13.25
N GLN A 142 -44.34 3.96 12.13
CA GLN A 142 -45.78 3.79 11.99
C GLN A 142 -46.33 2.78 13.01
N ALA A 143 -45.67 1.64 13.21
CA ALA A 143 -46.07 0.65 14.21
C ALA A 143 -46.03 1.21 15.66
N LEU A 144 -45.11 2.12 15.96
CA LEU A 144 -45.03 2.80 17.27
C LEU A 144 -46.09 3.90 17.44
N VAL A 145 -46.51 4.55 16.35
CA VAL A 145 -47.65 5.48 16.33
C VAL A 145 -48.97 4.72 16.51
N ASP A 146 -49.16 3.62 15.79
CA ASP A 146 -50.38 2.80 15.84
C ASP A 146 -50.56 2.09 17.19
N SER A 147 -49.45 1.76 17.88
CA SER A 147 -49.47 1.19 19.23
C SER A 147 -49.60 2.23 20.36
N GLY A 148 -49.73 3.52 20.02
CA GLY A 148 -49.97 4.60 20.98
C GLY A 148 -48.74 5.01 21.81
N TYR A 149 -47.55 4.47 21.51
CA TYR A 149 -46.30 4.82 22.18
C TYR A 149 -45.76 6.20 21.77
N LEU A 150 -46.11 6.68 20.58
CA LEU A 150 -45.76 8.02 20.09
C LEU A 150 -47.02 8.87 19.93
N TYR A 151 -47.35 9.65 20.97
CA TYR A 151 -48.33 10.73 20.86
C TYR A 151 -47.73 11.88 20.05
N ALA A 152 -48.27 12.12 18.85
CA ALA A 152 -47.91 13.26 18.01
C ALA A 152 -48.29 14.57 18.72
N LYS A 153 -47.31 15.24 19.32
CA LYS A 153 -47.47 16.61 19.82
C LYS A 153 -47.18 17.58 18.68
N GLY A 154 -48.25 18.11 18.08
CA GLY A 154 -48.27 19.44 17.46
C GLY A 154 -47.60 19.57 16.09
N HIS A 155 -48.44 19.64 15.05
CA HIS A 155 -48.28 20.35 13.78
C HIS A 155 -46.96 21.10 13.55
N HIS A 156 -46.01 20.47 12.85
CA HIS A 156 -45.17 21.17 11.87
C HIS A 156 -44.88 20.19 10.73
N THR A 157 -45.47 20.48 9.57
CA THR A 157 -45.20 19.81 8.30
C THR A 157 -43.71 19.98 7.96
N ILE A 158 -42.99 18.86 7.81
CA ILE A 158 -41.71 18.83 7.11
C ILE A 158 -42.05 18.35 5.71
N ASP A 159 -42.02 19.27 4.75
CA ASP A 159 -42.11 18.95 3.33
C ASP A 159 -40.86 18.15 2.92
N LEU A 160 -41.08 16.98 2.30
CA LEU A 160 -40.10 16.12 1.65
C LEU A 160 -40.11 16.37 0.13
#